data_AF-A0A8E2GQ57-F1
#
_entry.id   AF-A0A8E2GQ57-F1
#
_cell.length_a   1.000
_cell.length_b   1.000
_cell.length_c   1.000
_cell.angle_alpha   90.00
_cell.angle_beta   90.00
_cell.angle_gamma   90.00
#
_symmetry.space_group_name_H-M   'P 1'
#
loop_
_entity.id
_entity.type
_entity.pdbx_description
1 polymer ?
#
loop_
_entity_poly.entity_id
_entity_poly.type
_entity_poly.pdbx_seq_one_letter_code
_entity_poly.pdbx_strand_id
1 'polypeptide(L)'
;MFTEEEKIRAIELYFKYGKKLAPVVRELGYPSKRNLRRWSRSWEAGGGAKESIRHKHRYSDEQKQVAVEHYLNHGCCLAFTSRALGYPCTDVLARWVNELYPDRRR
;
A
#
# COMPACT_ATOMS: atom_id res chain seq x y z
N MET A 1 6.96 3.49 10.56
CA MET A 1 5.94 2.84 9.72
C MET A 1 5.72 1.45 10.29
N PHE A 2 4.48 1.01 10.51
CA PHE A 2 4.21 -0.27 11.19
C PHE A 2 4.24 -1.44 10.21
N THR A 3 4.88 -2.55 10.60
CA THR A 3 4.91 -3.77 9.81
C THR A 3 3.53 -4.42 9.74
N GLU A 4 3.33 -5.34 8.81
CA GLU A 4 2.07 -6.09 8.72
C GLU A 4 1.85 -6.94 9.98
N GLU A 5 2.92 -7.54 10.51
CA GLU A 5 2.92 -8.36 11.72
C GLU A 5 2.51 -7.56 12.96
N GLU A 6 3.06 -6.34 13.13
CA GLU A 6 2.70 -5.43 14.22
C GLU A 6 1.22 -5.04 14.17
N LYS A 7 0.66 -4.85 12.96
CA LYS A 7 -0.76 -4.54 12.78
C LYS A 7 -1.64 -5.73 13.16
N ILE A 8 -1.30 -6.92 12.68
CA ILE A 8 -2.03 -8.16 12.99
C ILE A 8 -2.06 -8.37 14.50
N ARG A 9 -0.89 -8.31 15.16
CA ARG A 9 -0.77 -8.46 16.60
C ARG A 9 -1.63 -7.47 17.37
N ALA A 10 -1.64 -6.20 16.96
CA ALA A 10 -2.47 -5.18 17.60
C ALA A 10 -3.98 -5.45 17.43
N ILE A 11 -4.40 -5.98 16.28
CA ILE A 11 -5.79 -6.32 15.99
C ILE A 11 -6.22 -7.58 16.77
N GLU A 12 -5.40 -8.62 16.81
CA GLU A 12 -5.65 -9.82 17.61
C GLU A 12 -5.83 -9.46 19.08
N LEU A 13 -4.94 -8.62 19.62
CA LEU A 13 -5.02 -8.13 20.99
C LEU A 13 -6.29 -7.29 21.23
N TYR A 14 -6.70 -6.50 20.24
CA TYR A 14 -7.95 -5.74 20.28
C TYR A 14 -9.18 -6.63 20.39
N PHE A 15 -9.24 -7.73 19.65
CA PHE A 15 -10.34 -8.69 19.78
C PHE A 15 -10.27 -9.46 21.11
N LYS A 16 -9.06 -9.86 21.56
CA LYS A 16 -8.84 -10.50 22.86
C LYS A 16 -9.35 -9.65 24.03
N TYR A 17 -9.21 -8.32 23.96
CA TYR A 17 -9.72 -7.40 24.98
C TYR A 17 -11.18 -6.96 24.79
N GLY A 18 -11.95 -7.65 23.96
CA GLY A 18 -13.36 -7.33 23.73
C GLY A 18 -13.54 -5.97 23.06
N LYS A 19 -12.73 -5.68 22.04
CA LYS A 19 -12.77 -4.44 21.24
C LYS A 19 -12.45 -3.16 22.02
N LYS A 20 -11.66 -3.27 23.10
CA LYS A 20 -11.18 -2.11 23.88
C LYS A 20 -9.85 -1.59 23.34
N LEU A 21 -9.83 -0.35 22.86
CA LEU A 21 -8.63 0.27 22.28
C LEU A 21 -7.57 0.62 23.34
N ALA A 22 -7.98 1.12 24.51
CA ALA A 22 -7.04 1.65 25.51
C ALA A 22 -6.09 0.60 26.12
N PRO A 23 -6.53 -0.63 26.45
CA PRO A 23 -5.63 -1.69 26.91
C PRO A 23 -4.55 -2.04 25.88
N VAL A 24 -4.93 -2.22 24.62
CA VAL A 24 -4.01 -2.56 23.51
C VAL A 24 -2.89 -1.53 23.38
N VAL A 25 -3.26 -0.23 23.36
CA VAL A 25 -2.28 0.85 23.21
C VAL A 25 -1.38 0.98 24.45
N ARG A 26 -1.91 0.73 25.65
CA ARG A 26 -1.10 0.74 26.89
C ARG A 26 -0.11 -0.43 26.95
N GLU A 27 -0.50 -1.59 26.46
CA GLU A 27 0.33 -2.79 26.51
C GLU A 27 1.40 -2.82 25.43
N LEU A 28 1.04 -2.50 24.19
CA LEU A 28 2.00 -2.51 23.08
C LEU A 28 2.83 -1.22 23.02
N GLY A 29 2.38 -0.12 23.61
CA GLY A 29 2.99 1.21 23.45
C GLY A 29 2.77 1.83 22.06
N TYR A 30 2.15 1.09 21.16
CA TYR A 30 1.73 1.44 19.81
C TYR A 30 0.47 0.62 19.46
N PRO A 31 -0.19 0.83 18.32
CA PRO A 31 -0.27 2.05 17.54
C PRO A 31 -1.12 3.12 18.26
N SER A 32 -1.35 4.29 17.64
CA SER A 32 -2.35 5.22 18.18
C SER A 32 -3.77 4.63 18.11
N LYS A 33 -4.67 5.09 18.99
CA LYS A 33 -6.09 4.67 18.98
C LYS A 33 -6.76 4.86 17.60
N ARG A 34 -6.36 5.90 16.86
CA ARG A 34 -6.86 6.20 15.51
C ARG A 34 -6.41 5.14 14.49
N ASN A 35 -5.14 4.74 14.55
CA ASN A 35 -4.59 3.72 13.67
C ASN A 35 -5.24 2.35 13.96
N LEU A 36 -5.36 1.97 15.23
CA LEU A 36 -5.98 0.71 15.62
C LEU A 36 -7.44 0.62 15.14
N ARG A 37 -8.22 1.70 15.26
CA ARG A 37 -9.59 1.76 14.73
C ARG A 37 -9.64 1.64 13.21
N ARG A 38 -8.66 2.21 12.50
CA ARG A 38 -8.58 2.12 11.04
C ARG A 38 -8.29 0.67 10.63
N TRP A 39 -7.32 0.03 11.27
CA TRP A 39 -6.94 -1.35 10.97
C TRP A 39 -8.05 -2.33 11.33
N SER A 40 -8.70 -2.17 12.48
CA SER A 40 -9.82 -3.05 12.86
C SER A 40 -10.97 -2.97 11.86
N ARG A 41 -11.31 -1.77 11.38
CA ARG A 41 -12.35 -1.60 10.33
C ARG A 41 -11.97 -2.27 9.02
N SER A 42 -10.72 -2.10 8.58
CA SER A 42 -10.21 -2.77 7.38
C SER A 42 -10.22 -4.29 7.55
N TRP A 43 -9.83 -4.80 8.72
CA TRP A 43 -9.86 -6.22 9.07
C TRP A 43 -11.27 -6.80 9.04
N GLU A 44 -12.22 -6.14 9.70
CA GLU A 44 -13.64 -6.54 9.70
C GLU A 44 -14.24 -6.49 8.29
N ALA A 45 -13.93 -5.46 7.48
CA ALA A 45 -14.40 -5.34 6.11
C ALA A 45 -13.84 -6.42 5.16
N GLY A 46 -12.63 -6.91 5.41
CA GLY A 46 -12.01 -7.99 4.66
C GLY A 46 -12.21 -9.38 5.26
N GLY A 47 -13.19 -9.57 6.15
CA GLY A 47 -13.52 -10.88 6.72
C GLY A 47 -12.43 -11.48 7.62
N GLY A 48 -11.52 -10.65 8.14
CA GLY A 48 -10.39 -11.09 8.95
C GLY A 48 -9.20 -11.66 8.18
N ALA A 49 -9.13 -11.42 6.86
CA ALA A 49 -7.97 -11.75 6.06
C ALA A 49 -6.78 -10.82 6.37
N LYS A 50 -5.56 -11.34 6.40
CA LYS A 50 -4.35 -10.52 6.61
C LYS A 50 -4.16 -9.50 5.48
N GLU A 51 -4.58 -9.84 4.27
CA GLU A 51 -4.50 -8.93 3.12
C GLU A 51 -5.34 -7.67 3.31
N SER A 52 -6.39 -7.72 4.14
CA SER A 52 -7.32 -6.59 4.33
C SER A 52 -6.71 -5.36 5.01
N ILE A 53 -5.65 -5.57 5.80
CA ILE A 53 -4.92 -4.53 6.54
C ILE A 53 -3.65 -4.08 5.81
N ARG A 54 -3.35 -4.70 4.67
CA ARG A 54 -2.32 -4.22 3.77
C ARG A 54 -2.70 -2.85 3.25
N HIS A 55 -1.68 -2.03 2.99
CA HIS A 55 -1.92 -0.78 2.33
C HIS A 55 -2.42 -1.08 0.91
N LYS A 56 -3.64 -0.70 0.58
CA LYS A 56 -4.12 -0.83 -0.78
C LYS A 56 -3.24 0.03 -1.68
N HIS A 57 -2.54 -0.57 -2.63
CA HIS A 57 -1.73 0.18 -3.58
C HIS A 57 -2.65 1.13 -4.34
N ARG A 58 -2.20 2.37 -4.56
CA ARG A 58 -2.98 3.40 -5.27
C ARG A 58 -3.29 2.98 -6.71
N TYR A 59 -2.44 2.12 -7.27
CA TYR A 59 -2.52 1.57 -8.61
C TYR A 59 -2.39 0.06 -8.53
N SER A 60 -3.10 -0.67 -9.38
CA SER A 60 -2.92 -2.12 -9.49
C SER A 60 -1.59 -2.48 -10.15
N ASP A 61 -1.14 -3.71 -9.97
CA ASP A 61 0.05 -4.20 -10.66
C ASP A 61 -0.17 -4.23 -12.18
N GLU A 62 -1.39 -4.48 -12.67
CA GLU A 62 -1.68 -4.41 -14.10
C GLU A 62 -1.57 -2.97 -14.62
N GLN A 63 -2.08 -1.99 -13.87
CA GLN A 63 -1.94 -0.57 -14.20
C GLN A 63 -0.48 -0.14 -14.26
N LYS A 64 0.35 -0.66 -13.33
CA LYS A 64 1.79 -0.45 -13.34
C LYS A 64 2.44 -1.03 -14.60
N GLN A 65 2.08 -2.26 -14.95
CA GLN A 65 2.63 -2.96 -16.11
C GLN A 65 2.27 -2.24 -17.43
N VAL A 66 0.99 -1.89 -17.61
CA VAL A 66 0.50 -1.16 -18.79
C VAL A 66 1.21 0.18 -18.95
N ALA A 67 1.39 0.92 -17.84
CA ALA A 67 2.07 2.22 -17.89
C ALA A 67 3.54 2.09 -18.30
N VAL A 68 4.22 1.08 -17.78
CA VAL A 68 5.63 0.82 -18.11
C VAL A 68 5.75 0.34 -19.55
N GLU A 69 4.90 -0.58 -20.01
CA GLU A 69 4.90 -1.06 -21.40
C GLU A 69 4.65 0.07 -22.40
N HIS A 70 3.66 0.93 -22.14
CA HIS A 70 3.40 2.10 -22.98
C HIS A 70 4.62 3.03 -23.04
N TYR A 71 5.30 3.25 -21.92
CA TYR A 71 6.54 4.02 -21.89
C TYR A 71 7.64 3.40 -22.77
N LEU A 72 7.80 2.08 -22.75
CA LEU A 72 8.81 1.38 -23.55
C LEU A 72 8.50 1.43 -25.05
N ASN A 73 7.22 1.30 -25.43
CA ASN A 73 6.79 1.26 -26.83
C ASN A 73 6.72 2.65 -27.49
N HIS A 74 6.47 3.72 -26.73
CA HIS A 74 6.25 5.07 -27.27
C HIS A 74 7.42 6.04 -27.05
N GLY A 75 8.65 5.54 -27.17
CA GLY A 75 9.85 6.40 -27.21
C GLY A 75 10.34 6.92 -25.86
N CYS A 76 9.96 6.26 -24.75
CA CYS A 76 10.52 6.50 -23.42
C CYS A 76 10.32 7.94 -22.89
N CYS A 77 9.21 8.59 -23.25
CA CYS A 77 8.85 9.89 -22.71
C CYS A 77 7.86 9.77 -21.56
N LEU A 78 8.33 10.03 -20.32
CA LEU A 78 7.52 9.95 -19.11
C LEU A 78 6.30 10.87 -19.15
N ALA A 79 6.48 12.12 -19.61
CA ALA A 79 5.42 13.11 -19.68
C ALA A 79 4.35 12.73 -20.72
N PHE A 80 4.78 12.12 -21.83
CA PHE A 80 3.86 11.63 -22.86
C PHE A 80 3.00 10.49 -22.32
N THR A 81 3.61 9.45 -21.74
CA THR A 81 2.88 8.31 -21.17
C THR A 81 1.91 8.73 -20.07
N SER A 82 2.34 9.63 -19.18
CA SER A 82 1.49 10.17 -18.11
C SER A 82 0.26 10.92 -18.67
N ARG A 83 0.44 11.71 -19.73
CA ARG A 83 -0.67 12.41 -20.41
C ARG A 83 -1.58 11.47 -21.21
N ALA A 84 -1.01 10.47 -21.88
CA ALA A 84 -1.73 9.52 -22.71
C ALA A 84 -2.65 8.60 -21.89
N LEU A 85 -2.14 8.08 -20.76
CA LEU A 85 -2.90 7.19 -19.89
C LEU A 85 -3.74 7.94 -18.83
N GLY A 86 -3.46 9.22 -18.60
CA GLY A 86 -4.10 10.02 -17.54
C GLY A 86 -3.65 9.65 -16.11
N TYR A 87 -2.78 8.65 -15.97
CA TYR A 87 -2.11 8.19 -14.75
C TYR A 87 -0.87 7.36 -15.15
N PRO A 88 0.07 7.08 -14.25
CA PRO A 88 0.38 7.82 -13.03
C PRO A 88 1.12 9.14 -13.37
N CYS A 89 1.50 9.94 -12.37
CA CYS A 89 2.42 11.07 -12.60
C CYS A 89 3.84 10.58 -12.98
N THR A 90 4.63 11.47 -13.58
CA THR A 90 5.96 11.17 -14.12
C THR A 90 6.92 10.56 -13.10
N ASP A 91 6.92 11.03 -11.84
CA ASP A 91 7.79 10.51 -10.79
C ASP A 91 7.47 9.06 -10.42
N VAL A 92 6.17 8.74 -10.33
CA VAL A 92 5.71 7.37 -10.03
C VAL A 92 6.06 6.45 -11.20
N LEU A 93 5.85 6.90 -12.44
CA LEU A 93 6.23 6.14 -13.62
C LEU A 93 7.73 5.88 -13.68
N ALA A 94 8.56 6.90 -13.42
CA ALA A 94 10.01 6.75 -13.37
C ALA A 94 10.44 5.72 -12.31
N ARG A 95 9.82 5.75 -11.14
CA ARG A 95 10.09 4.76 -10.08
C ARG A 95 9.72 3.35 -10.54
N TRP A 96 8.57 3.17 -11.18
CA TRP A 96 8.14 1.87 -11.69
C TRP A 96 9.06 1.32 -12.78
N VAL A 97 9.52 2.17 -13.69
CA VAL A 97 10.51 1.80 -14.71
C VAL A 97 11.81 1.35 -14.06
N ASN A 98 12.30 2.07 -13.04
CA ASN A 98 13.52 1.66 -12.32
C ASN A 98 13.33 0.36 -11.52
N GLU A 99 12.15 0.15 -10.92
CA GLU A 99 11.82 -1.08 -10.18
C GLU A 99 11.77 -2.32 -11.09
N LEU A 100 11.29 -2.17 -12.34
CA LEU A 100 11.15 -3.28 -13.29
C LEU A 100 12.35 -3.44 -14.24
N TYR A 101 13.06 -2.35 -14.53
CA TYR A 101 14.17 -2.28 -15.49
C TYR A 101 15.30 -1.41 -14.93
N PRO A 102 16.05 -1.90 -13.93
CA PRO A 102 17.13 -1.13 -13.29
C PRO A 102 18.27 -0.77 -14.26
N ASP A 103 18.49 -1.57 -15.30
CA ASP A 103 19.59 -1.41 -16.26
C ASP A 103 19.42 -0.27 -17.29
N ARG A 104 18.29 0.44 -17.28
CA ARG A 104 18.00 1.49 -18.27
C ARG A 104 18.59 2.87 -17.95
N ARG A 105 19.25 3.02 -16.80
CA ARG A 105 20.08 4.20 -16.50
C ARG A 105 21.54 3.89 -16.84
N ARG A 106 21.88 3.92 -18.12
CA ARG A 106 23.28 4.01 -18.54
C ARG A 106 23.42 5.07 -19.61
#